data_AF-A9B680-F1
#
_entry.id   AF-A9B680-F1
#
_cell.length_a   1.000
_cell.length_b   1.000
_cell.length_c   1.000
_cell.angle_alpha   90.00
_cell.angle_beta   90.00
_cell.angle_gamma   90.00
#
_symmetry.space_group_name_H-M   'P 1'
#
loop_
_entity.id
_entity.type
_entity.pdbx_description
1 polymer ?
#
loop_
_entity_poly.entity_id
_entity_poly.type
_entity_poly.pdbx_seq_one_letter_code
_entity_poly.pdbx_strand_id
1 'polypeptide(L)'
;MMNCPNCYTKIPDNQATCERCGWPDLAEKTELKPATPRSKQAPSMPMTGKQRWYHFIKALFPLLFALVPIIGIFTLVSPKNFTLIPLLIVIGLIVAATYFNKDLHDLVNSVVYVESDQLLKVDRFYGHKGSIIYMAFFKRLGDFQVDQEIYNTVELQSFYRVMYSQKSKKLWKVKLESNQAVLDNVLSEKQISYSPNEGVQGVGQLSLNQRKEIIVSIVNFVIFMILIYLFLGSYIKRLLWNSDNASIGIIVSSVILFIFLNLFKGIVFQVIDFITGKVESTIDTFIDFDKRHSNPGVEYTAKFQKLGKVSVKQQHYLELVKGEKYQLFYSRWSKIVWDVQKINEKSA
;
A
#
# COMPACT_ATOMS: atom_id res chain seq x y z
N MET A 1 -3.99 31.75 -12.96
CA MET A 1 -3.20 30.70 -13.64
C MET A 1 -3.74 29.36 -13.21
N MET A 2 -4.02 28.47 -14.15
CA MET A 2 -4.55 27.11 -13.90
C MET A 2 -3.57 26.06 -14.42
N ASN A 3 -3.62 24.83 -13.90
CA ASN A 3 -2.80 23.72 -14.42
C ASN A 3 -3.63 22.92 -15.43
N CYS A 4 -3.02 22.55 -16.57
CA CYS A 4 -3.65 21.65 -17.53
C CYS A 4 -4.03 20.32 -16.86
N PRO A 5 -5.28 19.84 -16.94
CA PRO A 5 -5.68 18.57 -16.32
C PRO A 5 -5.01 17.36 -16.98
N ASN A 6 -4.59 17.47 -18.25
CA ASN A 6 -3.95 16.38 -18.98
C ASN A 6 -2.44 16.30 -18.72
N CYS A 7 -1.72 17.43 -18.79
CA CYS A 7 -0.25 17.44 -18.71
C CYS A 7 0.35 18.24 -17.54
N TYR A 8 -0.49 18.82 -16.68
CA TYR A 8 -0.11 19.57 -15.47
C TYR A 8 0.79 20.79 -15.66
N THR A 9 0.98 21.23 -16.91
CA THR A 9 1.72 22.47 -17.20
C THR A 9 0.85 23.67 -16.81
N LYS A 10 1.46 24.72 -16.25
CA LYS A 10 0.76 25.97 -15.90
C LYS A 10 0.32 26.68 -17.19
N ILE A 11 -0.97 26.96 -17.29
CA ILE A 11 -1.60 27.70 -18.40
C ILE A 11 -2.04 29.08 -17.86
N PRO A 12 -1.80 30.17 -18.61
CA PRO A 12 -2.42 31.47 -18.35
C PRO A 12 -3.96 31.38 -18.42
N ASP A 13 -4.69 32.18 -17.62
CA ASP A 13 -6.16 32.09 -17.52
C ASP A 13 -6.93 32.43 -18.83
N ASN A 14 -6.21 32.81 -19.90
CA ASN A 14 -6.78 33.33 -21.14
C ASN A 14 -6.46 32.45 -22.37
N GLN A 15 -5.87 31.26 -22.20
CA GLN A 15 -5.51 30.38 -23.33
C GLN A 15 -6.52 29.25 -23.52
N ALA A 16 -7.17 29.23 -24.69
CA ALA A 16 -8.22 28.28 -25.06
C ALA A 16 -7.74 26.84 -25.29
N THR A 17 -6.43 26.59 -25.34
CA THR A 17 -5.86 25.25 -25.47
C THR A 17 -4.52 25.17 -24.75
N CYS A 18 -4.19 24.00 -24.20
CA CYS A 18 -2.87 23.78 -23.64
C CYS A 18 -1.82 23.66 -24.75
N GLU A 19 -0.86 24.59 -24.81
CA GLU A 19 0.22 24.58 -25.81
C GLU A 19 1.05 23.28 -25.82
N ARG A 20 1.15 22.60 -24.66
CA ARG A 20 1.99 21.40 -24.54
C ARG A 20 1.33 20.13 -25.05
N CYS A 21 0.01 20.01 -24.91
CA CYS A 21 -0.69 18.75 -25.21
C CYS A 21 -1.95 18.91 -26.07
N GLY A 22 -2.26 20.12 -26.52
CA GLY A 22 -3.43 20.43 -27.36
C GLY A 22 -4.78 20.20 -26.68
N TRP A 23 -4.83 20.09 -25.35
CA TRP A 23 -6.08 19.83 -24.64
C TRP A 23 -6.98 21.07 -24.70
N PRO A 24 -8.23 20.96 -25.18
CA PRO A 24 -9.16 22.08 -25.27
C PRO A 24 -9.54 22.58 -23.87
N ASP A 25 -9.53 23.90 -23.71
CA ASP A 25 -9.87 24.55 -22.45
C ASP A 25 -11.37 24.41 -22.18
N LEU A 26 -11.72 24.06 -20.94
CA LEU A 26 -13.09 24.06 -20.45
C LEU A 26 -13.50 25.51 -20.14
N ALA A 27 -13.51 26.35 -21.17
CA ALA A 27 -14.01 27.71 -21.10
C ALA A 27 -15.54 27.71 -21.19
N GLU A 28 -16.20 27.11 -20.20
CA GLU A 28 -17.58 27.48 -19.88
C GLU A 28 -17.70 27.54 -18.37
N LYS A 29 -17.74 28.77 -17.87
CA LYS A 29 -18.13 29.09 -16.49
C LYS A 29 -19.52 28.51 -16.27
N THR A 30 -19.57 27.26 -15.80
CA THR A 30 -20.76 26.73 -15.17
C THR A 30 -21.00 27.63 -13.95
N GLU A 31 -22.03 28.48 -14.03
CA GLU A 31 -22.45 29.32 -12.91
C GLU A 31 -22.57 28.43 -11.68
N LEU A 32 -21.72 28.69 -10.68
CA LEU A 32 -21.69 27.91 -9.46
C LEU A 32 -23.01 28.11 -8.73
N LYS A 33 -23.84 27.07 -8.82
CA LYS A 33 -25.08 26.94 -8.05
C LYS A 33 -24.76 27.18 -6.57
N PRO A 34 -25.52 28.05 -5.87
CA PRO A 34 -25.23 28.40 -4.48
C PRO A 34 -25.08 27.15 -3.62
N ALA A 35 -24.01 27.14 -2.82
CA ALA A 35 -23.62 26.00 -2.00
C ALA A 35 -24.78 25.58 -1.09
N THR A 36 -25.28 24.36 -1.29
CA THR A 36 -26.27 23.75 -0.41
C THR A 36 -25.69 23.68 1.01
N PRO A 37 -26.41 24.14 2.04
CA PRO A 37 -25.92 24.11 3.41
C PRO A 37 -25.52 22.70 3.84
N ARG A 38 -24.38 22.65 4.54
CA ARG A 38 -23.67 21.46 4.99
C ARG A 38 -24.62 20.43 5.62
N SER A 39 -24.76 19.28 4.98
CA SER A 39 -25.38 18.11 5.61
C SER A 39 -24.47 17.69 6.77
N LYS A 40 -24.98 17.79 8.02
CA LYS A 40 -24.41 17.16 9.22
C LYS A 40 -24.52 15.63 9.16
N GLN A 41 -24.10 15.04 8.06
CA GLN A 41 -24.09 13.59 7.93
C GLN A 41 -22.96 13.03 8.79
N ALA A 42 -23.31 12.02 9.58
CA ALA A 42 -22.37 11.34 10.47
C ALA A 42 -21.15 10.82 9.67
N PRO A 43 -19.95 10.84 10.27
CA PRO A 43 -18.71 10.37 9.63
C PRO A 43 -18.73 8.87 9.31
N SER A 44 -19.79 8.18 9.69
CA SER A 44 -19.99 6.76 9.53
C SER A 44 -21.48 6.43 9.36
N MET A 45 -21.80 5.41 8.57
CA MET A 45 -23.15 4.87 8.43
C MET A 45 -23.13 3.33 8.52
N PRO A 46 -24.24 2.69 8.91
CA PRO A 46 -24.31 1.23 8.92
C PRO A 46 -24.16 0.66 7.51
N MET A 47 -23.45 -0.45 7.38
CA MET A 47 -23.35 -1.20 6.13
C MET A 47 -24.73 -1.71 5.69
N THR A 48 -25.00 -1.60 4.39
CA THR A 48 -26.15 -2.24 3.75
C THR A 48 -25.98 -3.76 3.71
N GLY A 49 -27.08 -4.51 3.56
CA GLY A 49 -27.04 -5.97 3.45
C GLY A 49 -26.12 -6.48 2.32
N LYS A 50 -26.11 -5.79 1.16
CA LYS A 50 -25.22 -6.11 0.03
C LYS A 50 -23.74 -5.95 0.40
N GLN A 51 -23.40 -4.89 1.14
CA GLN A 51 -22.04 -4.63 1.59
C GLN A 51 -21.57 -5.67 2.62
N ARG A 52 -22.43 -6.03 3.58
CA ARG A 52 -22.16 -7.11 4.54
C ARG A 52 -21.93 -8.44 3.83
N TRP A 53 -22.80 -8.79 2.88
CA TRP A 53 -22.69 -10.04 2.15
C TRP A 53 -21.38 -10.16 1.35
N TYR A 54 -20.95 -9.06 0.72
CA TYR A 54 -19.66 -9.00 0.04
C TYR A 54 -18.49 -9.32 0.97
N HIS A 55 -18.41 -8.65 2.13
CA HIS A 55 -17.33 -8.90 3.09
C HIS A 55 -17.42 -10.31 3.70
N PHE A 56 -18.63 -10.84 3.91
CA PHE A 56 -18.82 -12.22 4.36
C PHE A 56 -18.22 -13.23 3.37
N ILE A 57 -18.55 -13.12 2.08
CA ILE A 57 -18.00 -14.02 1.04
C ILE A 57 -16.47 -13.88 0.96
N LYS A 58 -15.95 -12.65 0.98
CA LYS A 58 -14.49 -12.42 0.92
C LYS A 58 -13.77 -12.95 2.15
N ALA A 59 -14.36 -12.80 3.32
CA ALA A 59 -13.83 -13.32 4.56
C ALA A 59 -13.88 -14.86 4.64
N LEU A 60 -14.84 -15.49 3.98
CA LEU A 60 -14.97 -16.94 3.98
C LEU A 60 -13.76 -17.63 3.32
N PHE A 61 -13.21 -17.06 2.25
CA PHE A 61 -12.12 -17.70 1.50
C PHE A 61 -10.83 -17.92 2.34
N PRO A 62 -10.26 -16.91 3.02
CA PRO A 62 -9.12 -17.13 3.93
C PRO A 62 -9.41 -18.11 5.06
N LEU A 63 -10.64 -18.12 5.59
CA LEU A 63 -11.04 -19.05 6.65
C LEU A 63 -11.10 -20.48 6.14
N LEU A 64 -11.66 -20.70 4.95
CA LEU A 64 -11.66 -22.02 4.30
C LEU A 64 -10.23 -22.49 4.00
N PHE A 65 -9.35 -21.59 3.59
CA PHE A 65 -7.95 -21.92 3.36
C PHE A 65 -7.23 -22.33 4.66
N ALA A 66 -7.54 -21.68 5.78
CA ALA A 66 -7.02 -22.04 7.10
C ALA A 66 -7.60 -23.38 7.62
N LEU A 67 -8.79 -23.78 7.19
CA LEU A 67 -9.38 -25.07 7.56
C LEU A 67 -8.60 -26.27 7.00
N VAL A 68 -8.00 -26.15 5.81
CA VAL A 68 -7.22 -27.25 5.20
C VAL A 68 -6.09 -27.77 6.10
N PRO A 69 -5.15 -26.93 6.59
CA PRO A 69 -4.12 -27.40 7.52
C PRO A 69 -4.69 -27.80 8.88
N ILE A 70 -5.77 -27.17 9.36
CA ILE A 70 -6.43 -27.57 10.61
C ILE A 70 -6.97 -29.00 10.50
N ILE A 71 -7.69 -29.31 9.43
CA ILE A 71 -8.18 -30.67 9.15
C ILE A 71 -7.00 -31.62 9.01
N GLY A 72 -5.95 -31.25 8.29
CA GLY A 72 -4.72 -32.04 8.18
C GLY A 72 -4.07 -32.36 9.53
N ILE A 73 -4.02 -31.39 10.45
CA ILE A 73 -3.52 -31.61 11.82
C ILE A 73 -4.41 -32.62 12.56
N PHE A 74 -5.74 -32.43 12.50
CA PHE A 74 -6.67 -33.34 13.17
C PHE A 74 -6.68 -34.76 12.59
N THR A 75 -6.43 -34.94 11.29
CA THR A 75 -6.37 -36.27 10.67
C THR A 75 -5.02 -36.96 10.84
N LEU A 76 -3.91 -36.20 10.87
CA LEU A 76 -2.55 -36.75 11.03
C LEU A 76 -2.15 -37.00 12.49
N VAL A 77 -2.81 -36.34 13.43
CA VAL A 77 -2.58 -36.53 14.86
C VAL A 77 -3.63 -37.48 15.38
N SER A 78 -3.21 -38.72 15.68
CA SER A 78 -4.08 -39.68 16.37
C SER A 78 -4.65 -39.06 17.65
N PRO A 79 -5.93 -39.28 18.00
CA PRO A 79 -6.55 -38.71 19.19
C PRO A 79 -5.75 -38.97 20.48
N LYS A 80 -5.07 -40.12 20.56
CA LYS A 80 -4.22 -40.50 21.71
C LYS A 80 -2.93 -39.67 21.83
N ASN A 81 -2.48 -39.05 20.73
CA ASN A 81 -1.26 -38.25 20.63
C ASN A 81 -1.56 -36.75 20.49
N PHE A 82 -2.80 -36.33 20.76
CA PHE A 82 -3.19 -34.93 20.70
C PHE A 82 -2.63 -34.17 21.91
N THR A 83 -1.37 -33.79 21.80
CA THR A 83 -0.66 -33.00 22.82
C THR A 83 -1.08 -31.52 22.77
N LEU A 84 -0.62 -30.74 23.75
CA LEU A 84 -0.84 -29.27 23.79
C LEU A 84 -0.33 -28.56 22.52
N ILE A 85 0.70 -29.10 21.86
CA ILE A 85 1.36 -28.45 20.73
C ILE A 85 0.44 -28.35 19.49
N PRO A 86 -0.16 -29.44 18.96
CA PRO A 86 -1.17 -29.36 17.90
C PRO A 86 -2.33 -28.41 18.22
N LEU A 87 -2.80 -28.39 19.46
CA LEU A 87 -3.87 -27.49 19.90
C LEU A 87 -3.46 -26.02 19.75
N LEU A 88 -2.27 -25.66 20.25
CA LEU A 88 -1.74 -24.30 20.14
C LEU A 88 -1.53 -23.89 18.67
N ILE A 89 -1.11 -24.82 17.80
CA ILE A 89 -0.97 -24.55 16.36
C ILE A 89 -2.35 -24.27 15.75
N VAL A 90 -3.37 -25.07 16.05
CA VAL A 90 -4.74 -24.86 15.54
C VAL A 90 -5.28 -23.51 16.01
N ILE A 91 -5.13 -23.18 17.31
CA ILE A 91 -5.53 -21.88 17.86
C ILE A 91 -4.78 -20.74 17.15
N GLY A 92 -3.46 -20.87 16.97
CA GLY A 92 -2.64 -19.88 16.27
C GLY A 92 -3.07 -19.67 14.81
N LEU A 93 -3.42 -20.74 14.10
CA LEU A 93 -3.95 -20.65 12.72
C LEU A 93 -5.30 -19.94 12.68
N ILE A 94 -6.19 -20.21 13.64
CA ILE A 94 -7.49 -19.52 13.74
C ILE A 94 -7.28 -18.04 14.02
N VAL A 95 -6.43 -17.69 15.00
CA VAL A 95 -6.13 -16.29 15.34
C VAL A 95 -5.47 -15.56 14.18
N ALA A 96 -4.52 -16.20 13.48
CA ALA A 96 -3.91 -15.62 12.30
C ALA A 96 -4.95 -15.41 11.18
N ALA A 97 -5.79 -16.43 10.91
CA ALA A 97 -6.80 -16.36 9.89
C ALA A 97 -7.84 -15.26 10.18
N THR A 98 -8.20 -15.02 11.43
CA THR A 98 -9.11 -13.91 11.80
C THR A 98 -8.40 -12.56 11.75
N TYR A 99 -7.17 -12.47 12.27
CA TYR A 99 -6.40 -11.23 12.32
C TYR A 99 -6.04 -10.69 10.93
N PHE A 100 -5.63 -11.56 10.01
CA PHE A 100 -5.27 -11.15 8.64
C PHE A 100 -6.47 -10.93 7.73
N ASN A 101 -7.67 -11.27 8.17
CA ASN A 101 -8.89 -11.14 7.39
C ASN A 101 -9.51 -9.75 7.57
N LYS A 102 -9.00 -8.80 6.78
CA LYS A 102 -9.45 -7.40 6.75
C LYS A 102 -10.96 -7.30 6.50
N ASP A 103 -11.51 -8.15 5.64
CA ASP A 103 -12.94 -8.21 5.33
C ASP A 103 -13.78 -8.69 6.52
N LEU A 104 -13.29 -9.66 7.31
CA LEU A 104 -13.97 -10.10 8.53
C LEU A 104 -14.06 -8.97 9.55
N HIS A 105 -12.98 -8.20 9.72
CA HIS A 105 -12.98 -7.07 10.63
C HIS A 105 -13.97 -5.98 10.20
N ASP A 106 -14.02 -5.66 8.91
CA ASP A 106 -15.00 -4.70 8.38
C ASP A 106 -16.44 -5.23 8.48
N LEU A 107 -16.65 -6.55 8.30
CA LEU A 107 -17.95 -7.20 8.50
C LEU A 107 -18.46 -7.09 9.94
N VAL A 108 -17.61 -7.39 10.91
CA VAL A 108 -17.93 -7.35 12.34
C VAL A 108 -18.25 -5.93 12.78
N ASN A 109 -17.46 -4.95 12.33
CA ASN A 109 -17.71 -3.54 12.65
C ASN A 109 -18.98 -3.02 11.98
N SER A 110 -19.33 -3.55 10.80
CA SER A 110 -20.57 -3.24 10.10
C SER A 110 -20.79 -1.75 9.78
N VAL A 111 -19.70 -1.01 9.65
CA VAL A 111 -19.68 0.45 9.49
C VAL A 111 -18.97 0.82 8.19
N VAL A 112 -19.60 1.70 7.41
CA VAL A 112 -18.98 2.37 6.27
C VAL A 112 -18.62 3.78 6.68
N TYR A 113 -17.37 4.17 6.46
CA TYR A 113 -16.89 5.51 6.71
C TYR A 113 -17.24 6.42 5.54
N VAL A 114 -17.59 7.67 5.86
CA VAL A 114 -17.90 8.71 4.87
C VAL A 114 -17.00 9.90 5.13
N GLU A 115 -16.05 10.12 4.24
CA GLU A 115 -15.12 11.23 4.34
C GLU A 115 -14.96 11.92 2.99
N SER A 116 -14.82 13.24 3.04
CA SER A 116 -14.53 14.04 1.84
C SER A 116 -13.03 14.18 1.69
N ASP A 117 -12.50 13.84 0.52
CA ASP A 117 -11.06 13.94 0.27
C ASP A 117 -10.77 14.31 -1.18
N GLN A 118 -9.58 14.88 -1.40
CA GLN A 118 -9.15 15.32 -2.71
C GLN A 118 -8.62 14.13 -3.51
N LEU A 119 -9.17 13.89 -4.69
CA LEU A 119 -8.64 12.90 -5.63
C LEU A 119 -7.41 13.46 -6.32
N LEU A 120 -6.24 12.88 -6.07
CA LEU A 120 -4.98 13.36 -6.64
C LEU A 120 -4.67 12.72 -7.99
N LYS A 121 -4.88 11.41 -8.09
CA LYS A 121 -4.49 10.62 -9.25
C LYS A 121 -5.41 9.43 -9.40
N VAL A 122 -5.58 8.99 -10.64
CA VAL A 122 -6.22 7.72 -10.96
C VAL A 122 -5.31 7.00 -11.94
N ASP A 123 -5.15 5.70 -11.76
CA ASP A 123 -4.23 4.91 -12.56
C ASP A 123 -4.78 3.52 -12.84
N ARG A 124 -4.24 2.87 -13.87
CA ARG A 124 -4.58 1.50 -14.25
C ARG A 124 -3.34 0.63 -14.19
N PHE A 125 -3.47 -0.53 -13.55
CA PHE A 125 -2.39 -1.49 -13.38
C PHE A 125 -2.75 -2.81 -14.05
N TYR A 126 -1.75 -3.44 -14.67
CA TYR A 126 -1.89 -4.78 -15.22
C TYR A 126 -1.47 -5.80 -14.17
N GLY A 127 -2.44 -6.56 -13.68
CA GLY A 127 -2.24 -7.67 -12.75
C GLY A 127 -1.63 -8.90 -13.42
N HIS A 128 -1.27 -9.87 -12.58
CA HIS A 128 -0.78 -11.16 -13.04
C HIS A 128 -1.91 -11.86 -13.82
N LYS A 129 -1.67 -12.20 -15.11
CA LYS A 129 -2.65 -12.66 -16.12
C LYS A 129 -3.43 -11.56 -16.87
N GLY A 130 -2.94 -10.32 -16.88
CA GLY A 130 -3.51 -9.26 -17.72
C GLY A 130 -4.82 -8.66 -17.20
N SER A 131 -5.25 -9.02 -15.98
CA SER A 131 -6.39 -8.38 -15.33
C SER A 131 -6.09 -6.90 -15.07
N ILE A 132 -6.93 -5.99 -15.53
CA ILE A 132 -6.74 -4.55 -15.28
C ILE A 132 -7.33 -4.19 -13.92
N ILE A 133 -6.54 -3.54 -13.08
CA ILE A 133 -6.93 -3.01 -11.78
C ILE A 133 -6.89 -1.49 -11.87
N TYR A 134 -8.02 -0.83 -11.69
CA TYR A 134 -8.10 0.63 -11.62
C TYR A 134 -7.95 1.07 -10.17
N MET A 135 -7.19 2.13 -9.94
CA MET A 135 -6.99 2.68 -8.60
C MET A 135 -7.12 4.19 -8.58
N ALA A 136 -7.78 4.68 -7.54
CA ALA A 136 -7.87 6.10 -7.22
C ALA A 136 -6.99 6.38 -6.00
N PHE A 137 -6.29 7.51 -6.04
CA PHE A 137 -5.39 7.95 -4.98
C PHE A 137 -5.90 9.26 -4.40
N PHE A 138 -6.32 9.22 -3.14
CA PHE A 138 -6.80 10.36 -2.40
C PHE A 138 -5.73 10.88 -1.45
N LYS A 139 -5.75 12.18 -1.20
CA LYS A 139 -4.69 12.90 -0.48
C LYS A 139 -4.48 12.42 0.96
N ARG A 140 -5.55 12.22 1.71
CA ARG A 140 -5.54 11.79 3.12
C ARG A 140 -5.91 10.31 3.26
N LEU A 141 -6.86 9.83 2.47
CA LEU A 141 -7.42 8.48 2.60
C LEU A 141 -6.51 7.37 2.00
N GLY A 142 -5.57 7.74 1.12
CA GLY A 142 -4.66 6.83 0.44
C GLY A 142 -5.26 6.26 -0.86
N ASP A 143 -4.90 5.03 -1.21
CA ASP A 143 -5.34 4.41 -2.45
C ASP A 143 -6.52 3.46 -2.25
N PHE A 144 -7.39 3.44 -3.24
CA PHE A 144 -8.56 2.57 -3.30
C PHE A 144 -8.63 1.93 -4.67
N GLN A 145 -8.98 0.64 -4.69
CA GLN A 145 -9.38 0.00 -5.94
C GLN A 145 -10.74 0.55 -6.36
N VAL A 146 -10.82 1.00 -7.62
CA VAL A 146 -12.05 1.55 -8.21
C VAL A 146 -12.47 0.72 -9.40
N ASP A 147 -13.71 0.90 -9.80
CA ASP A 147 -14.30 0.23 -10.94
C ASP A 147 -13.98 1.04 -12.21
N GLN A 148 -14.06 0.40 -13.39
CA GLN A 148 -13.74 1.07 -14.67
C GLN A 148 -14.63 2.30 -14.93
N GLU A 149 -15.89 2.26 -14.51
CA GLU A 149 -16.82 3.38 -14.63
C GLU A 149 -16.33 4.60 -13.84
N ILE A 150 -15.92 4.39 -12.59
CA ILE A 150 -15.36 5.46 -11.75
C ILE A 150 -14.07 5.98 -12.40
N TYR A 151 -13.18 5.10 -12.84
CA TYR A 151 -11.93 5.49 -13.51
C TYR A 151 -12.15 6.45 -14.70
N ASN A 152 -13.19 6.20 -15.50
CA ASN A 152 -13.49 6.99 -16.70
C ASN A 152 -14.23 8.31 -16.42
N THR A 153 -14.88 8.44 -15.25
CA THR A 153 -15.81 9.55 -14.96
C THR A 153 -15.30 10.55 -13.94
N VAL A 154 -14.18 10.25 -13.26
CA VAL A 154 -13.63 11.12 -12.23
C VAL A 154 -12.77 12.26 -12.80
N GLU A 155 -12.89 13.41 -12.16
CA GLU A 155 -12.12 14.61 -12.40
C GLU A 155 -10.97 14.68 -11.40
N LEU A 156 -9.75 14.83 -11.91
CA LEU A 156 -8.56 14.93 -11.07
C LEU A 156 -8.55 16.26 -10.30
N GLN A 157 -7.94 16.25 -9.11
CA GLN A 157 -7.86 17.38 -8.17
C GLN A 157 -9.20 17.84 -7.58
N SER A 158 -10.32 17.25 -7.96
CA SER A 158 -11.63 17.52 -7.38
C SER A 158 -11.83 16.84 -6.03
N PHE A 159 -12.70 17.41 -5.19
CA PHE A 159 -13.09 16.81 -3.92
C PHE A 159 -14.23 15.83 -4.11
N TYR A 160 -14.07 14.67 -3.50
CA TYR A 160 -15.04 13.60 -3.54
C TYR A 160 -15.45 13.21 -2.15
N ARG A 161 -16.75 12.98 -1.99
CA ARG A 161 -17.27 12.27 -0.84
C ARG A 161 -17.15 10.77 -1.06
N VAL A 162 -16.28 10.15 -0.29
CA VAL A 162 -15.84 8.77 -0.42
C VAL A 162 -16.53 7.93 0.65
N MET A 163 -17.26 6.89 0.23
CA MET A 163 -17.83 5.88 1.12
C MET A 163 -16.96 4.63 1.05
N TYR A 164 -16.31 4.24 2.14
CA TYR A 164 -15.32 3.16 2.12
C TYR A 164 -15.29 2.32 3.41
N SER A 165 -14.73 1.11 3.28
CA SER A 165 -14.40 0.24 4.41
C SER A 165 -12.94 0.45 4.83
N GLN A 166 -12.70 0.65 6.13
CA GLN A 166 -11.40 1.15 6.63
C GLN A 166 -10.27 0.13 6.49
N LYS A 167 -10.47 -1.14 6.83
CA LYS A 167 -9.40 -2.15 6.84
C LYS A 167 -9.17 -2.77 5.47
N SER A 168 -10.24 -3.18 4.80
CA SER A 168 -10.20 -3.76 3.45
C SER A 168 -9.88 -2.74 2.36
N LYS A 169 -10.00 -1.44 2.66
CA LYS A 169 -9.88 -0.34 1.69
C LYS A 169 -10.80 -0.54 0.48
N LYS A 170 -11.96 -1.17 0.67
CA LYS A 170 -12.99 -1.31 -0.36
C LYS A 170 -13.75 0.01 -0.50
N LEU A 171 -13.75 0.54 -1.72
CA LEU A 171 -14.56 1.69 -2.09
C LEU A 171 -15.97 1.23 -2.46
N TRP A 172 -16.98 1.87 -1.87
CA TRP A 172 -18.39 1.55 -2.09
C TRP A 172 -19.09 2.54 -3.01
N LYS A 173 -18.81 3.83 -2.82
CA LYS A 173 -19.42 4.90 -3.59
C LYS A 173 -18.55 6.13 -3.52
N VAL A 174 -18.47 6.83 -4.64
CA VAL A 174 -17.78 8.11 -4.77
C VAL A 174 -18.77 9.09 -5.36
N LYS A 175 -18.91 10.26 -4.72
CA LYS A 175 -19.76 11.34 -5.21
C LYS A 175 -18.95 12.62 -5.29
N LEU A 176 -18.90 13.25 -6.46
CA LEU A 176 -18.27 14.55 -6.63
C LEU A 176 -18.96 15.56 -5.70
N GLU A 177 -18.17 16.28 -4.92
CA GLU A 177 -18.64 17.33 -4.03
C GLU A 177 -18.24 18.68 -4.62
N SER A 178 -19.19 19.57 -4.85
CA SER A 178 -18.90 20.85 -5.52
C SER A 178 -17.96 21.70 -4.66
N ASN A 179 -16.85 22.11 -5.27
CA ASN A 179 -15.59 22.54 -4.63
C ASN A 179 -15.68 23.68 -3.59
N GLN A 180 -16.76 24.46 -3.52
CA GLN A 180 -16.76 25.73 -2.77
C GLN A 180 -16.66 25.56 -1.24
N ALA A 181 -17.45 24.66 -0.63
CA ALA A 181 -17.45 24.50 0.82
C ALA A 181 -16.20 23.78 1.38
N VAL A 182 -15.50 23.01 0.54
CA VAL A 182 -14.31 22.24 0.96
C VAL A 182 -13.04 23.06 0.77
N LEU A 183 -12.96 23.88 -0.28
CA LEU A 183 -11.84 24.78 -0.51
C LEU A 183 -11.68 25.78 0.65
N ASP A 184 -12.78 26.33 1.17
CA ASP A 184 -12.76 27.26 2.30
C ASP A 184 -12.24 26.61 3.60
N ASN A 185 -12.58 25.34 3.86
CA ASN A 185 -12.08 24.61 5.03
C ASN A 185 -10.61 24.20 4.88
N VAL A 186 -10.18 23.75 3.69
CA VAL A 186 -8.79 23.36 3.44
C VAL A 186 -7.86 24.57 3.42
N LEU A 187 -8.31 25.73 2.93
CA LEU A 187 -7.56 26.98 3.03
C LEU A 187 -7.43 27.46 4.48
N SER A 188 -8.43 27.19 5.33
CA SER A 188 -8.40 27.53 6.76
C SER A 188 -7.44 26.65 7.57
N GLU A 189 -7.25 25.39 7.18
CA GLU A 189 -6.40 24.42 7.90
C GLU A 189 -4.91 24.47 7.48
N LYS A 190 -4.58 25.13 6.35
CA LYS A 190 -3.25 25.05 5.71
C LYS A 190 -2.25 26.18 6.07
N GLN A 191 -2.37 26.79 7.25
CA GLN A 191 -1.32 27.68 7.80
C GLN A 191 -0.30 26.96 8.71
N ILE A 192 -0.08 25.66 8.51
CA ILE A 192 1.13 25.00 9.05
C ILE A 192 2.25 25.21 8.02
N SER A 193 3.02 26.27 8.24
CA SER A 193 4.21 26.61 7.45
C SER A 193 5.21 25.45 7.53
N TYR A 194 5.33 24.68 6.45
CA TYR A 194 6.55 23.91 6.23
C TYR A 194 7.64 24.91 5.87
N SER A 195 8.52 25.19 6.84
CA SER A 195 9.73 25.98 6.63
C SER A 195 10.66 25.21 5.71
N PRO A 196 10.87 25.65 4.45
CA PRO A 196 11.74 24.97 3.51
C PRO A 196 13.15 25.54 3.69
N ASN A 197 13.75 25.34 4.86
CA ASN A 197 15.12 25.81 5.10
C ASN A 197 15.81 24.90 6.11
N GLU A 198 16.36 23.80 5.61
CA GLU A 198 17.64 23.28 6.09
C GLU A 198 18.27 22.55 4.90
N GLY A 199 19.26 23.21 4.28
CA GLY A 199 20.08 22.63 3.23
C GLY A 199 20.94 21.51 3.82
N VAL A 200 20.41 20.29 3.88
CA VAL A 200 21.16 19.11 4.32
C VAL A 200 21.91 18.54 3.11
N GLN A 201 22.97 19.22 2.71
CA GLN A 201 24.09 18.57 2.02
C GLN A 201 24.97 17.89 3.08
N GLY A 202 24.49 16.76 3.58
CA GLY A 202 25.21 15.93 4.53
C GLY A 202 24.63 14.53 4.49
N VAL A 203 25.48 13.52 4.65
CA VAL A 203 25.06 12.12 4.79
C VAL A 203 23.98 12.03 5.88
N GLY A 204 22.72 11.93 5.47
CA GLY A 204 21.59 11.93 6.39
C GLY A 204 21.64 10.67 7.25
N GLN A 205 21.50 10.83 8.56
CA GLN A 205 21.25 9.69 9.43
C GLN A 205 19.77 9.31 9.33
N LEU A 206 19.46 8.02 9.38
CA LEU A 206 18.07 7.54 9.46
C LEU A 206 17.34 8.19 10.64
N SER A 207 16.17 8.77 10.37
CA SER A 207 15.32 9.38 11.39
C SER A 207 14.78 8.33 12.37
N LEU A 208 14.38 8.76 13.58
CA LEU A 208 13.84 7.83 14.60
C LEU A 208 12.62 7.06 14.10
N ASN A 209 11.77 7.68 13.26
CA ASN A 209 10.61 7.01 12.69
C ASN A 209 11.01 5.95 11.66
N GLN A 210 12.01 6.23 10.82
CA GLN A 210 12.56 5.26 9.87
C GLN A 210 13.19 4.08 10.61
N ARG A 211 13.96 4.34 11.67
CA ARG A 211 14.53 3.30 12.54
C ARG A 211 13.46 2.42 13.18
N LYS A 212 12.34 3.00 13.65
CA LYS A 212 11.20 2.25 14.20
C LYS A 212 10.56 1.32 13.16
N GLU A 213 10.34 1.79 11.93
CA GLU A 213 9.81 0.94 10.84
C GLU A 213 10.72 -0.27 10.58
N ILE A 214 12.04 -0.05 10.54
CA ILE A 214 13.02 -1.14 10.35
C ILE A 214 13.01 -2.11 11.53
N ILE A 215 12.96 -1.62 12.78
CA ILE A 215 12.89 -2.48 13.98
C ILE A 215 11.62 -3.34 13.96
N VAL A 216 10.46 -2.76 13.62
CA VAL A 216 9.19 -3.52 13.53
C VAL A 216 9.29 -4.62 12.48
N SER A 217 9.88 -4.33 11.32
CA SER A 217 10.15 -5.34 10.27
C SER A 217 11.04 -6.48 10.78
N ILE A 218 12.15 -6.13 11.46
CA ILE A 218 13.08 -7.11 12.05
C ILE A 218 12.39 -7.99 13.10
N VAL A 219 11.63 -7.39 14.03
CA VAL A 219 10.94 -8.12 15.09
C VAL A 219 9.91 -9.10 14.53
N ASN A 220 9.07 -8.64 13.59
CA ASN A 220 8.07 -9.50 12.94
C ASN A 220 8.72 -10.70 12.24
N PHE A 221 9.88 -10.49 11.64
CA PHE A 221 10.62 -11.59 11.04
C PHE A 221 11.24 -12.53 12.07
N VAL A 222 11.87 -12.03 13.14
CA VAL A 222 12.43 -12.91 14.18
C VAL A 222 11.35 -13.81 14.77
N ILE A 223 10.16 -13.26 15.03
CA ILE A 223 8.99 -14.04 15.46
C ILE A 223 8.63 -15.10 14.41
N PHE A 224 8.54 -14.72 13.14
CA PHE A 224 8.25 -15.65 12.05
C PHE A 224 9.29 -16.77 11.94
N MET A 225 10.58 -16.46 12.15
CA MET A 225 11.69 -17.40 12.12
C MET A 225 11.64 -18.39 13.28
N ILE A 226 11.29 -17.92 14.48
CA ILE A 226 11.06 -18.79 15.64
C ILE A 226 9.90 -19.74 15.35
N LEU A 227 8.78 -19.24 14.81
CA LEU A 227 7.63 -20.08 14.45
C LEU A 227 7.99 -21.14 13.40
N ILE A 228 8.72 -20.75 12.35
CA ILE A 228 9.21 -21.67 11.32
C ILE A 228 10.14 -22.71 11.94
N TYR A 229 11.09 -22.31 12.78
CA TYR A 229 12.04 -23.21 13.42
C TYR A 229 11.34 -24.24 14.31
N LEU A 230 10.37 -23.81 15.12
CA LEU A 230 9.57 -24.71 15.97
C LEU A 230 8.75 -25.70 15.13
N PHE A 231 8.18 -25.22 14.01
CA PHE A 231 7.41 -26.06 13.09
C PHE A 231 8.30 -27.09 12.37
N LEU A 232 9.42 -26.62 11.80
CA LEU A 232 10.36 -27.47 11.07
C LEU A 232 11.10 -28.44 11.97
N GLY A 233 11.54 -28.04 13.16
CA GLY A 233 12.26 -28.92 14.07
C GLY A 233 11.43 -30.15 14.44
N SER A 234 10.14 -29.95 14.70
CA SER A 234 9.18 -31.02 14.97
C SER A 234 8.93 -31.90 13.74
N TYR A 235 8.80 -31.28 12.56
CA TYR A 235 8.54 -31.97 11.30
C TYR A 235 9.75 -32.79 10.82
N ILE A 236 10.94 -32.20 10.81
CA ILE A 236 12.20 -32.83 10.40
C ILE A 236 12.52 -34.03 11.29
N LYS A 237 12.33 -33.90 12.62
CA LYS A 237 12.55 -35.03 13.54
C LYS A 237 11.62 -36.21 13.24
N ARG A 238 10.37 -35.94 12.88
CA ARG A 238 9.38 -36.98 12.53
C ARG A 238 9.66 -37.61 11.17
N LEU A 239 10.11 -36.81 10.22
CA LEU A 239 10.40 -37.26 8.86
C LEU A 239 11.71 -38.06 8.78
N LEU A 240 12.73 -37.68 9.56
CA LEU A 240 13.99 -38.44 9.68
C LEU A 240 13.81 -39.79 10.39
N TRP A 241 12.82 -39.94 11.27
CA TRP A 241 12.60 -41.19 12.01
C TRP A 241 11.86 -42.25 11.19
N ASN A 242 11.09 -41.86 10.18
CA ASN A 242 10.42 -42.77 9.27
C ASN A 242 11.25 -42.97 7.99
N SER A 243 12.12 -43.98 8.03
CA SER A 243 13.05 -44.41 6.98
C SER A 243 12.49 -44.41 5.56
N ASP A 244 11.25 -44.84 5.37
CA ASP A 244 10.71 -45.15 4.04
C ASP A 244 10.43 -43.91 3.17
N ASN A 245 10.42 -42.70 3.75
CA ASN A 245 10.15 -41.44 3.04
C ASN A 245 11.32 -40.44 3.08
N ALA A 246 12.54 -40.90 3.37
CA ALA A 246 13.71 -40.04 3.57
C ALA A 246 13.99 -39.11 2.37
N SER A 247 13.79 -39.58 1.13
CA SER A 247 14.05 -38.81 -0.09
C SER A 247 13.13 -37.58 -0.24
N ILE A 248 11.83 -37.75 0.02
CA ILE A 248 10.84 -36.65 -0.03
C ILE A 248 11.15 -35.61 1.06
N GLY A 249 11.57 -36.06 2.24
CA GLY A 249 11.98 -35.20 3.34
C GLY A 249 13.14 -34.27 3.01
N ILE A 250 14.15 -34.80 2.34
CA ILE A 250 15.33 -34.04 1.93
C ILE A 250 14.94 -32.95 0.92
N ILE A 251 14.09 -33.28 -0.06
CA ILE A 251 13.64 -32.31 -1.08
C ILE A 251 12.84 -31.18 -0.42
N VAL A 252 11.84 -31.51 0.40
CA VAL A 252 11.01 -30.51 1.10
C VAL A 252 11.87 -29.63 2.01
N SER A 253 12.79 -30.22 2.79
CA SER A 253 13.69 -29.48 3.66
C SER A 253 14.61 -28.54 2.88
N SER A 254 15.10 -28.98 1.72
CA SER A 254 15.97 -28.17 0.85
C SER A 254 15.23 -26.98 0.25
N VAL A 255 13.98 -27.17 -0.21
CA VAL A 255 13.13 -26.07 -0.72
C VAL A 255 12.83 -25.06 0.39
N ILE A 256 12.51 -25.54 1.59
CA ILE A 256 12.22 -24.66 2.72
C ILE A 256 13.47 -23.88 3.15
N LEU A 257 14.63 -24.54 3.21
CA LEU A 257 15.90 -23.87 3.49
C LEU A 257 16.24 -22.82 2.43
N PHE A 258 15.97 -23.10 1.16
CA PHE A 258 16.16 -22.13 0.09
C PHE A 258 15.25 -20.90 0.24
N ILE A 259 13.96 -21.10 0.54
CA ILE A 259 13.02 -20.01 0.82
C ILE A 259 13.53 -19.19 2.02
N PHE A 260 13.97 -19.86 3.08
CA PHE A 260 14.51 -19.25 4.29
C PHE A 260 15.74 -18.39 4.01
N LEU A 261 16.72 -18.89 3.25
CA LEU A 261 17.92 -18.15 2.88
C LEU A 261 17.59 -16.88 2.07
N ASN A 262 16.60 -16.96 1.18
CA ASN A 262 16.14 -15.80 0.40
C ASN A 262 15.47 -14.74 1.28
N LEU A 263 14.63 -15.16 2.24
CA LEU A 263 14.01 -14.23 3.20
C LEU A 263 15.05 -13.61 4.15
N PHE A 264 16.00 -14.42 4.63
CA PHE A 264 17.08 -13.97 5.51
C PHE A 264 17.95 -12.88 4.85
N LYS A 265 18.25 -13.02 3.55
CA LYS A 265 19.04 -12.04 2.79
C LYS A 265 18.41 -10.64 2.83
N GLY A 266 17.10 -10.52 2.64
CA GLY A 266 16.41 -9.23 2.67
C GLY A 266 16.58 -8.51 4.01
N ILE A 267 16.70 -9.26 5.10
CA ILE A 267 16.75 -8.73 6.45
C ILE A 267 18.16 -8.43 6.90
N VAL A 268 19.13 -9.24 6.48
CA VAL A 268 20.53 -8.87 6.62
C VAL A 268 20.78 -7.49 6.01
N PHE A 269 20.19 -7.19 4.84
CA PHE A 269 20.29 -5.85 4.25
C PHE A 269 19.61 -4.76 5.08
N GLN A 270 18.40 -4.99 5.59
CA GLN A 270 17.73 -4.04 6.47
C GLN A 270 18.50 -3.81 7.79
N VAL A 271 19.08 -4.86 8.36
CA VAL A 271 19.91 -4.79 9.58
C VAL A 271 21.20 -4.03 9.31
N ILE A 272 21.86 -4.27 8.17
CA ILE A 272 23.05 -3.51 7.78
C ILE A 272 22.68 -2.03 7.61
N ASP A 273 21.58 -1.70 6.95
CA ASP A 273 21.12 -0.32 6.81
C ASP A 273 20.80 0.31 8.18
N PHE A 274 20.20 -0.46 9.10
CA PHE A 274 19.93 0.00 10.47
C PHE A 274 21.19 0.29 11.27
N ILE A 275 22.17 -0.63 11.25
CA ILE A 275 23.44 -0.50 11.99
C ILE A 275 24.28 0.62 11.40
N THR A 276 24.38 0.68 10.07
CA THR A 276 25.16 1.73 9.41
C THR A 276 24.50 3.09 9.57
N GLY A 277 23.16 3.14 9.58
CA GLY A 277 22.38 4.37 9.73
C GLY A 277 22.57 5.36 8.58
N LYS A 278 23.30 4.98 7.52
CA LYS A 278 23.70 5.86 6.43
C LYS A 278 22.60 5.90 5.37
N VAL A 279 22.12 7.11 5.10
CA VAL A 279 21.26 7.37 3.94
C VAL A 279 22.14 7.96 2.84
N GLU A 280 22.13 7.33 1.67
CA GLU A 280 22.81 7.84 0.48
C GLU A 280 21.88 8.80 -0.27
N SER A 281 22.46 9.83 -0.88
CA SER A 281 21.73 10.80 -1.70
C SER A 281 22.22 10.73 -3.14
N THR A 282 21.31 10.62 -4.11
CA THR A 282 21.65 10.66 -5.53
C THR A 282 20.65 11.49 -6.33
N ILE A 283 21.12 12.21 -7.34
CA ILE A 283 20.25 12.89 -8.30
C ILE A 283 20.02 11.95 -9.48
N ASP A 284 18.76 11.63 -9.75
CA ASP A 284 18.40 10.69 -10.81
C ASP A 284 17.10 11.07 -11.52
N THR A 285 16.96 10.61 -12.77
CA THR A 285 15.77 10.82 -13.59
C THR A 285 14.81 9.67 -13.37
N PHE A 286 13.56 9.98 -13.03
CA PHE A 286 12.51 8.99 -12.85
C PHE A 286 12.01 8.48 -14.21
N ILE A 287 12.09 7.16 -14.45
CA ILE A 287 11.72 6.53 -15.73
C ILE A 287 10.29 5.99 -15.68
N ASP A 288 9.98 5.14 -14.70
CA ASP A 288 8.69 4.45 -14.65
C ASP A 288 8.42 3.80 -13.30
N PHE A 289 7.18 3.37 -13.08
CA PHE A 289 6.78 2.57 -11.92
C PHE A 289 6.49 1.11 -12.29
N ASP A 290 6.85 0.22 -11.37
CA ASP A 290 6.43 -1.18 -11.35
C ASP A 290 5.67 -1.39 -10.02
N LYS A 291 4.38 -1.69 -10.11
CA LYS A 291 3.54 -1.95 -8.93
C LYS A 291 3.27 -3.45 -8.85
N ARG A 292 3.66 -4.06 -7.73
CA ARG A 292 3.35 -5.47 -7.46
C ARG A 292 2.39 -5.55 -6.29
N HIS A 293 1.27 -6.23 -6.51
CA HIS A 293 0.42 -6.67 -5.42
C HIS A 293 1.07 -7.91 -4.79
N SER A 294 1.70 -7.74 -3.64
CA SER A 294 2.12 -8.85 -2.80
C SER A 294 1.09 -9.01 -1.67
N ASN A 295 0.89 -10.23 -1.18
CA ASN A 295 0.15 -10.39 0.08
C ASN A 295 1.20 -10.19 1.18
N PRO A 296 1.14 -9.14 2.05
CA PRO A 296 -0.06 -8.49 2.60
C PRO A 296 -0.39 -7.04 2.15
N GLY A 297 0.27 -6.48 1.13
CA GLY A 297 0.09 -5.09 0.71
C GLY A 297 0.62 -4.74 -0.68
N VAL A 298 0.39 -3.49 -1.10
CA VAL A 298 0.97 -3.01 -2.35
C VAL A 298 2.42 -2.63 -2.13
N GLU A 299 3.32 -3.21 -2.91
CA GLU A 299 4.70 -2.75 -3.02
C GLU A 299 4.84 -1.84 -4.25
N TYR A 300 5.32 -0.61 -4.03
CA TYR A 300 5.60 0.35 -5.09
C TYR A 300 7.09 0.32 -5.39
N THR A 301 7.47 -0.06 -6.61
CA THR A 301 8.86 -0.02 -7.07
C THR A 301 9.00 1.09 -8.12
N ALA A 302 9.84 2.09 -7.85
CA ALA A 302 10.22 3.09 -8.84
C ALA A 302 11.43 2.59 -9.65
N LYS A 303 11.47 2.91 -10.95
CA LYS A 303 12.64 2.73 -11.81
C LYS A 303 13.24 4.09 -12.13
N PHE A 304 14.49 4.29 -11.71
CA PHE A 304 15.29 5.45 -12.04
C PHE A 304 16.42 5.08 -13.02
N GLN A 305 16.98 6.08 -13.70
CA GLN A 305 17.93 5.87 -14.79
C GLN A 305 19.26 5.29 -14.32
N LYS A 306 19.86 5.83 -13.25
CA LYS A 306 21.15 5.36 -12.71
C LYS A 306 20.96 4.33 -11.60
N LEU A 307 20.00 4.56 -10.71
CA LEU A 307 19.77 3.75 -9.51
C LEU A 307 19.03 2.44 -9.83
N GLY A 308 18.34 2.37 -10.97
CA GLY A 308 17.56 1.20 -11.37
C GLY A 308 16.27 1.07 -10.57
N LYS A 309 15.88 -0.17 -10.24
CA LYS A 309 14.65 -0.46 -9.48
C LYS A 309 14.87 -0.31 -7.98
N VAL A 310 14.02 0.48 -7.32
CA VAL A 310 14.06 0.75 -5.87
C VAL A 310 12.65 0.75 -5.28
N SER A 311 12.53 0.34 -4.02
CA SER A 311 11.26 0.34 -3.30
C SER A 311 10.95 1.75 -2.81
N VAL A 312 9.74 2.25 -3.06
CA VAL A 312 9.30 3.58 -2.63
C VAL A 312 8.02 3.48 -1.81
N LYS A 313 7.76 4.49 -0.98
CA LYS A 313 6.47 4.64 -0.33
C LYS A 313 5.41 5.10 -1.33
N GLN A 314 4.15 4.81 -1.01
CA GLN A 314 3.00 5.26 -1.78
C GLN A 314 2.95 6.79 -1.96
N GLN A 315 3.41 7.56 -0.97
CA GLN A 315 3.45 9.02 -1.08
C GLN A 315 4.38 9.46 -2.22
N HIS A 316 5.58 8.88 -2.30
CA HIS A 316 6.51 9.16 -3.39
C HIS A 316 5.92 8.78 -4.77
N TYR A 317 5.09 7.73 -4.83
CA TYR A 317 4.37 7.37 -6.06
C TYR A 317 3.48 8.49 -6.60
N LEU A 318 2.89 9.29 -5.71
CA LEU A 318 1.99 10.38 -6.08
C LEU A 318 2.75 11.63 -6.55
N GLU A 319 3.98 11.80 -6.07
CA GLU A 319 4.80 12.98 -6.33
C GLU A 319 5.71 12.82 -7.55
N LEU A 320 6.09 11.58 -7.89
CA LEU A 320 7.00 11.27 -8.97
C LEU A 320 6.32 11.36 -10.35
N VAL A 321 6.88 12.21 -11.21
CA VAL A 321 6.45 12.47 -12.59
C VAL A 321 7.51 11.98 -13.56
N LYS A 322 7.09 11.14 -14.53
CA LYS A 322 7.97 10.51 -15.51
C LYS A 322 8.79 11.55 -16.28
N GLY A 323 10.11 11.33 -16.35
CA GLY A 323 11.07 12.19 -17.03
C GLY A 323 11.63 13.33 -16.18
N GLU A 324 11.12 13.56 -14.97
CA GLU A 324 11.65 14.58 -14.08
C GLU A 324 12.84 14.08 -13.25
N LYS A 325 13.68 15.01 -12.80
CA LYS A 325 14.83 14.75 -11.95
C LYS A 325 14.49 14.95 -10.47
N TYR A 326 14.94 14.00 -9.66
CA TYR A 326 14.73 14.02 -8.23
C TYR A 326 16.04 13.77 -7.50
N GLN A 327 16.22 14.43 -6.37
CA GLN A 327 17.18 14.04 -5.36
C GLN A 327 16.54 12.96 -4.48
N LEU A 328 17.14 11.77 -4.50
CA LEU A 328 16.66 10.58 -3.83
C LEU A 328 17.51 10.32 -2.61
N PHE A 329 16.87 10.19 -1.44
CA PHE A 329 17.50 9.73 -0.22
C PHE A 329 17.12 8.28 0.02
N TYR A 330 18.09 7.37 -0.04
CA TYR A 330 17.81 5.93 -0.05
C TYR A 330 18.83 5.12 0.75
N SER A 331 18.42 3.92 1.16
CA SER A 331 19.29 2.92 1.77
C SER A 331 19.96 2.05 0.72
N ARG A 332 21.28 1.98 0.75
CA ARG A 332 22.08 1.28 -0.27
C ARG A 332 21.76 -0.21 -0.38
N TRP A 333 21.61 -0.90 0.76
CA TRP A 333 21.52 -2.36 0.76
C TRP A 333 20.09 -2.84 0.52
N SER A 334 19.12 -2.28 1.25
CA SER A 334 17.70 -2.59 1.08
C SER A 334 17.07 -1.96 -0.16
N LYS A 335 17.72 -0.96 -0.77
CA LYS A 335 17.19 -0.18 -1.91
C LYS A 335 15.82 0.45 -1.62
N ILE A 336 15.62 0.88 -0.36
CA ILE A 336 14.41 1.60 0.07
C ILE A 336 14.67 3.10 -0.06
N VAL A 337 13.78 3.80 -0.76
CA VAL A 337 13.78 5.27 -0.85
C VAL A 337 12.98 5.83 0.30
N TRP A 338 13.66 6.65 1.10
CA TRP A 338 13.15 7.25 2.32
C TRP A 338 12.53 8.63 2.09
N ASP A 339 13.09 9.40 1.16
CA ASP A 339 12.62 10.73 0.78
C ASP A 339 12.96 11.02 -0.68
N VAL A 340 12.15 11.86 -1.31
CA VAL A 340 12.24 12.24 -2.72
C VAL A 340 12.00 13.75 -2.84
N GLN A 341 12.99 14.48 -3.35
CA GLN A 341 12.90 15.93 -3.52
C GLN A 341 13.01 16.29 -5.01
N LYS A 342 12.00 16.99 -5.53
CA LYS A 342 11.99 17.44 -6.92
C LYS A 342 13.01 18.55 -7.13
N ILE A 343 13.87 18.40 -8.13
CA ILE A 343 14.85 19.42 -8.48
C ILE A 343 14.23 20.34 -9.52
N ASN A 344 13.95 21.58 -9.12
CA ASN A 344 13.47 22.60 -10.05
C ASN A 344 14.66 23.11 -10.88
N GLU A 345 14.69 22.80 -12.18
CA GLU A 345 15.74 23.27 -13.11
C GLU A 345 15.77 24.80 -13.29
N LYS A 346 14.90 25.56 -12.62
CA LYS A 346 14.80 27.03 -12.72
C LYS A 346 15.90 27.82 -12.00
N SER A 347 17.02 27.20 -11.66
CA SER A 347 18.11 27.84 -10.89
C SER A 347 19.50 27.62 -11.49
N ALA A 348 19.56 27.52 -12.82
CA ALA A 348 20.81 27.61 -13.59
C ALA A 348 20.79 28.86 -14.46
#